data_AF-A0A425WNG9-F1
#
_entry.id   AF-A0A425WNG9-F1
#
_cell.length_a   1.000
_cell.length_b   1.000
_cell.length_c   1.000
_cell.angle_alpha   90.00
_cell.angle_beta   90.00
_cell.angle_gamma   90.00
#
_symmetry.space_group_name_H-M   'P 1'
#
loop_
_entity.id
_entity.type
_entity.pdbx_description
1 polymer ?
#
loop_
_entity_poly.entity_id
_entity_poly.type
_entity_poly.pdbx_seq_one_letter_code
_entity_poly.pdbx_strand_id
1 'polypeptide(L)' 'MDRLSGYLVGGKAARKARAEVNDATEKVFAGEVVLTVTLDRGKEFLDAEGLQEALGAPVYFCHPHHL' A
#
# COMPACT_ATOMS: atom_id res chain seq x y z
N MET A 1 6.56 -4.48 2.60
CA MET A 1 7.82 -4.77 3.32
C MET A 1 7.81 -3.96 4.60
N ASP A 2 7.96 -4.61 5.75
CA ASP A 2 8.29 -3.93 7.00
C ASP A 2 9.75 -3.47 6.98
N ARG A 3 10.00 -2.20 7.32
CA ARG A 3 11.34 -1.61 7.24
C ARG A 3 12.29 -2.10 8.34
N LEU A 4 11.78 -2.46 9.51
CA LEU A 4 12.61 -2.83 10.65
C LEU A 4 13.13 -4.27 10.52
N SER A 5 12.23 -5.21 10.26
CA SER A 5 12.53 -6.64 10.19
C SER A 5 12.89 -7.12 8.78
N GLY A 6 12.53 -6.36 7.75
CA GLY A 6 12.64 -6.81 6.36
C GLY A 6 11.55 -7.79 5.94
N TYR A 7 10.56 -8.05 6.80
CA TYR A 7 9.45 -8.94 6.50
C TYR A 7 8.69 -8.47 5.26
N LEU A 8 8.57 -9.35 4.27
CA LEU A 8 7.93 -9.07 2.99
C LEU A 8 6.69 -9.94 2.83
N VAL A 9 5.57 -9.27 2.66
CA VAL A 9 4.31 -9.85 2.21
C VAL A 9 3.93 -9.25 0.88
N GLY A 10 3.33 -10.06 0.02
CA GLY A 10 2.93 -9.66 -1.32
C GLY A 10 1.76 -10.49 -1.81
N GLY A 11 0.88 -9.84 -2.57
CA GLY A 11 -0.29 -10.45 -3.19
C GLY A 11 -0.32 -10.13 -4.66
N LYS A 12 -0.95 -11.01 -5.45
CA LYS A 12 -1.13 -10.80 -6.88
C LYS A 12 -2.49 -10.18 -7.14
N ALA A 13 -2.51 -8.93 -7.60
CA ALA A 13 -3.71 -8.33 -8.18
C ALA A 13 -4.03 -8.99 -9.52
N ALA A 14 -5.31 -9.17 -9.84
CA ALA A 14 -5.73 -9.79 -11.09
C ALA A 14 -5.40 -8.89 -12.30
N ARG A 15 -5.45 -7.57 -12.13
CA ARG A 15 -5.08 -6.54 -13.10
C ARG A 15 -4.40 -5.37 -12.40
N LYS A 16 -3.68 -4.57 -13.19
CA LYS A 16 -3.07 -3.31 -12.73
C LYS A 16 -4.10 -2.18 -12.68
N ALA A 17 -5.20 -2.40 -11.95
CA ALA A 17 -6.28 -1.45 -11.73
C ALA A 17 -6.36 -1.07 -10.25
N ARG A 18 -6.68 0.19 -9.96
CA ARG A 18 -6.71 0.79 -8.62
C ARG A 18 -7.48 -0.06 -7.59
N ALA A 19 -8.73 -0.42 -7.90
CA ALA A 19 -9.57 -1.23 -7.02
C ALA A 19 -9.01 -2.64 -6.78
N GLU A 20 -8.44 -3.27 -7.80
CA GLU A 20 -7.88 -4.62 -7.69
C GLU A 20 -6.55 -4.63 -6.92
N VAL A 21 -5.78 -3.54 -6.99
CA VAL A 21 -4.57 -3.34 -6.19
C VAL A 21 -4.93 -3.10 -4.72
N ASN A 22 -5.95 -2.28 -4.44
CA ASN A 22 -6.41 -2.06 -3.06
C ASN A 22 -6.91 -3.35 -2.41
N ASP A 23 -7.78 -4.10 -3.09
CA ASP A 23 -8.30 -5.38 -2.58
C ASP A 23 -7.16 -6.39 -2.30
N ALA A 24 -6.17 -6.48 -3.20
CA ALA A 24 -4.99 -7.31 -2.96
C ALA A 24 -4.14 -6.81 -1.78
N THR A 25 -4.05 -5.49 -1.59
CA THR A 25 -3.28 -4.87 -0.50
C THR A 25 -3.96 -5.12 0.84
N GLU A 26 -5.27 -4.90 0.94
CA GLU A 26 -6.06 -5.17 2.14
C GLU A 26 -5.95 -6.63 2.58
N LYS A 27 -6.08 -7.57 1.63
CA LYS A 27 -5.96 -9.01 1.92
C LYS A 27 -4.59 -9.40 2.44
N VAL A 28 -3.54 -8.76 1.95
CA VAL A 28 -2.15 -9.05 2.35
C VAL A 28 -1.85 -8.50 3.75
N PHE A 29 -2.48 -7.40 4.13
CA PHE A 29 -2.35 -6.80 5.46
C PHE A 29 -3.40 -7.29 6.46
N ALA A 30 -4.35 -8.14 6.04
CA ALA A 30 -5.38 -8.67 6.92
C ALA A 30 -4.76 -9.44 8.09
N GLY A 31 -4.98 -8.96 9.31
CA GLY A 31 -4.44 -9.54 10.55
C GLY A 31 -3.06 -9.00 10.95
N GLU A 32 -2.43 -8.16 10.14
CA GLU A 32 -1.19 -7.47 10.49
C GLU A 32 -1.49 -6.14 11.19
N VAL A 33 -0.62 -5.74 12.13
CA VAL A 33 -0.69 -4.41 12.74
C VAL A 33 0.07 -3.42 11.85
N VAL A 34 -0.65 -2.61 11.09
CA VAL A 34 -0.08 -1.59 10.21
C VAL A 34 -0.10 -0.23 10.92
N LEU A 35 1.08 0.34 11.18
CA LEU A 35 1.18 1.66 11.83
C LEU A 35 1.25 2.81 10.83
N THR A 36 1.99 2.61 9.73
CA THR A 36 2.11 3.57 8.62
C THR A 36 2.40 2.80 7.34
N VAL A 37 2.01 3.36 6.20
CA VAL A 37 2.33 2.83 4.88
C VAL A 37 3.04 3.91 4.07
N THR A 38 4.13 3.54 3.39
CA THR A 38 4.79 4.42 2.42
C THR A 38 4.70 3.81 1.03
N LEU A 39 4.14 4.56 0.08
CA LEU A 39 3.91 4.14 -1.30
C LEU A 39 4.74 4.97 -2.27
N ASP A 40 4.99 4.41 -3.45
CA ASP A 40 5.44 5.21 -4.59
C ASP A 40 4.28 6.04 -5.17
N ARG A 41 4.59 6.95 -6.09
CA ARG A 41 3.59 7.79 -6.77
C ARG A 41 2.97 7.11 -8.00
N GLY A 42 2.92 5.78 -8.00
CA GLY A 42 2.29 4.98 -9.05
C GLY A 42 0.82 5.34 -9.24
N LYS A 43 0.33 5.20 -10.48
CA LYS A 43 -1.08 5.51 -10.82
C LYS A 43 -2.05 4.55 -10.14
N GLU A 44 -1.60 3.35 -9.81
CA GLU A 44 -2.30 2.34 -9.03
C GLU A 44 -2.66 2.84 -7.62
N PHE A 45 -1.89 3.78 -7.05
CA PHE A 45 -2.08 4.31 -5.70
C PHE A 45 -2.68 5.72 -5.69
N LEU A 46 -3.29 6.16 -6.79
CA LEU A 46 -4.11 7.37 -6.75
C LEU A 46 -5.18 7.23 -5.64
N ASP A 47 -5.57 5.98 -5.31
CA ASP A 47 -6.34 5.38 -4.17
C ASP A 47 -6.13 5.80 -2.74
N ALA A 48 -5.16 6.67 -2.47
CA ALA A 48 -4.52 6.62 -1.15
C ALA A 48 -5.47 6.92 0.01
N GLU A 49 -6.50 7.72 -0.21
CA GLU A 49 -7.52 8.00 0.81
C GLU A 49 -8.35 6.75 1.14
N GLY A 50 -8.91 6.07 0.13
CA GLY A 50 -9.65 4.83 0.35
C GLY A 50 -8.78 3.71 0.94
N LEU A 51 -7.51 3.63 0.54
CA LEU A 51 -6.56 2.67 1.10
C LEU A 51 -6.20 3.00 2.56
N GLN A 52 -6.07 4.28 2.90
CA GLN A 52 -5.83 4.72 4.28
C GLN A 52 -7.01 4.36 5.18
N GLU A 53 -8.25 4.57 4.73
CA GLU A 53 -9.45 4.19 5.45
C GLU A 53 -9.53 2.68 5.68
N ALA A 54 -9.27 1.89 4.63
CA ALA A 54 -9.31 0.43 4.71
C ALA A 54 -8.26 -0.16 5.66
N LEU A 55 -7.04 0.42 5.68
CA LEU A 55 -5.96 -0.05 6.54
C LEU A 55 -6.00 0.56 7.95
N GLY A 56 -6.77 1.63 8.17
CA GLY A 56 -6.79 2.36 9.44
C GLY A 56 -5.44 2.98 9.82
N ALA A 57 -4.57 3.22 8.83
CA ALA A 57 -3.17 3.62 9.04
C ALA A 57 -2.77 4.74 8.07
N PRO A 58 -2.04 5.78 8.52
CA PRO A 58 -1.59 6.86 7.67
C PRO A 58 -0.81 6.38 6.43
N VAL A 59 -1.13 6.94 5.27
CA VAL A 59 -0.46 6.66 4.00
C VAL A 59 0.41 7.86 3.59
N TYR A 60 1.69 7.60 3.32
CA TYR A 60 2.67 8.56 2.86
C TYR A 60 3.16 8.22 1.45
N PHE A 61 3.58 9.24 0.70
CA PHE A 61 4.21 9.06 -0.60
C PHE A 61 5.70 9.37 -0.54
N CYS A 62 6.50 8.57 -1.23
CA CYS A 62 7.90 8.88 -1.49
C CYS A 62 8.04 10.24 -2.19
N HIS A 63 9.15 10.92 -1.89
CA HIS A 63 9.54 12.12 -2.61
C HIS A 63 9.72 11.80 -4.10
N PRO A 64 9.31 12.71 -5.01
CA PRO A 64 9.54 12.53 -6.43
C PRO A 64 11.04 12.41 -6.69
N HIS A 65 11.43 11.45 -7.52
CA HIS A 65 12.82 11.23 -7.93
C HIS A 65 13.26 12.28 -8.97
N HIS A 66 13.03 13.57 -8.76
CA HIS A 66 13.60 14.63 -9.61
C HIS A 66 14.17 15.73 -8.71
N LEU A 67 15.50 15.85 -8.71
CA LEU A 67 16.24 17.07 -8.42
C LEU A 67 16.34 17.90 -9.70
#